data_AF-A0AAW9EAM8-F1
#
_entry.id   AF-A0AAW9EAM8-F1
#
_cell.length_a   1.000
_cell.length_b   1.000
_cell.length_c   1.000
_cell.angle_alpha   90.00
_cell.angle_beta   90.00
_cell.angle_gamma   90.00
#
_symmetry.space_group_name_H-M   'P 1'
#
loop_
_entity.id
_entity.type
_entity.pdbx_description
1 polymer ?
#
loop_
_entity_poly.entity_id
_entity_poly.type
_entity_poly.pdbx_seq_one_letter_code
_entity_poly.pdbx_strand_id
1 'polypeptide(L)'
;MYASAKSAAILWGMGVTQFYQGVETVRSLTSLAILTGNLGKPSVGVNPVRGQNNVQGACDMGALPDTYPGYQYVKFPENREKFARAWGVDSLPEHTGYRISELPHRAE
;
A
#
# COMPACT_ATOMS: atom_id res chain seq x y z
N MET A 1 -14.91 25.96 -1.37
CA MET A 1 -15.08 25.03 -2.52
C MET A 1 -14.99 23.57 -2.06
N TYR A 2 -13.83 23.04 -1.68
CA TYR A 2 -13.68 21.63 -1.24
C TYR A 2 -14.43 21.33 0.07
N ALA A 3 -14.11 22.03 1.17
CA ALA A 3 -14.73 21.79 2.48
C ALA A 3 -16.25 22.07 2.53
N SER A 4 -16.73 22.91 1.62
CA SER A 4 -18.15 23.28 1.52
C SER A 4 -18.96 22.32 0.64
N ALA A 5 -18.32 21.39 -0.07
CA ALA A 5 -19.02 20.43 -0.92
C ALA A 5 -19.70 19.35 -0.06
N LYS A 6 -20.91 18.93 -0.44
CA LYS A 6 -21.64 17.84 0.25
C LYS A 6 -20.89 16.51 0.18
N SER A 7 -20.25 16.27 -0.96
CA SER A 7 -19.37 15.14 -1.24
C SER A 7 -18.22 15.61 -2.13
N ALA A 8 -17.00 15.27 -1.78
CA ALA A 8 -15.81 15.51 -2.59
C ALA A 8 -14.89 14.28 -2.57
N ALA A 9 -14.24 14.02 -3.70
CA ALA A 9 -13.26 12.96 -3.86
C ALA A 9 -11.91 13.56 -4.24
N ILE A 10 -10.84 13.07 -3.61
CA ILE A 10 -9.46 13.39 -3.99
C ILE A 10 -8.95 12.26 -4.88
N LEU A 11 -8.52 12.62 -6.09
CA LEU A 11 -7.83 11.73 -7.02
C LEU A 11 -6.38 12.23 -7.16
N TRP A 12 -5.41 11.35 -6.95
CA TRP A 12 -3.99 11.69 -7.16
C TRP A 12 -3.21 10.56 -7.82
N GLY A 13 -2.01 10.88 -8.29
CA GLY A 13 -1.09 9.94 -8.92
C GLY A 13 0.36 10.29 -8.64
N MET A 14 1.23 10.07 -9.64
CA MET A 14 2.68 10.22 -9.49
C MET A 14 3.14 11.65 -9.21
N GLY A 15 2.36 12.66 -9.61
CA GLY A 15 2.59 14.07 -9.24
C GLY A 15 2.55 14.36 -7.73
N VAL A 16 2.17 13.37 -6.92
CA VAL A 16 2.31 13.39 -5.46
C VAL A 16 3.44 12.46 -5.02
N THR A 17 3.40 11.18 -5.44
CA THR A 17 4.26 10.14 -4.86
C THR A 17 5.71 10.17 -5.32
N GLN A 18 6.04 10.84 -6.44
CA GLN A 18 7.41 10.92 -6.97
C GLN A 18 8.17 12.19 -6.51
N PHE A 19 7.70 12.84 -5.43
CA PHE A 19 8.44 13.86 -4.72
C PHE A 19 9.03 13.29 -3.43
N TYR A 20 10.11 13.90 -2.92
CA TYR A 20 10.79 13.40 -1.71
C TYR A 20 9.85 13.33 -0.49
N GLN A 21 8.89 14.26 -0.40
CA GLN A 21 7.84 14.33 0.60
C GLN A 21 6.54 13.64 0.16
N GLY A 22 6.62 12.69 -0.77
CA GLY A 22 5.44 12.05 -1.36
C GLY A 22 4.57 11.35 -0.33
N VAL A 23 5.19 10.68 0.65
CA VAL A 23 4.48 10.00 1.74
C VAL A 23 3.74 11.02 2.63
N GLU A 24 4.40 12.10 3.01
CA GLU A 24 3.85 13.18 3.81
C GLU A 24 2.69 13.87 3.08
N THR A 25 2.84 14.07 1.78
CA THR A 25 1.81 14.72 0.96
C THR A 25 0.57 13.83 0.81
N VAL A 26 0.73 12.52 0.62
CA VAL A 26 -0.40 11.56 0.65
C VAL A 26 -1.12 11.62 2.00
N ARG A 27 -0.37 11.63 3.11
CA ARG A 27 -0.95 11.77 4.45
C ARG A 27 -1.69 13.10 4.62
N SER A 28 -1.13 14.20 4.12
CA SER A 28 -1.74 15.53 4.18
C SER A 28 -3.06 15.58 3.40
N LEU A 29 -3.11 15.05 2.17
CA LEU A 29 -4.34 14.92 1.39
C LEU A 29 -5.39 14.07 2.12
N THR A 30 -4.95 12.97 2.73
CA THR A 30 -5.84 12.09 3.52
C THR A 30 -6.40 12.82 4.74
N SER A 31 -5.59 13.61 5.44
CA SER A 31 -6.02 14.44 6.56
C SER A 31 -7.11 15.44 6.16
N LEU A 32 -7.03 16.04 4.96
CA LEU A 32 -8.10 16.92 4.45
C LEU A 32 -9.41 16.16 4.25
N ALA A 33 -9.36 14.94 3.71
CA ALA A 33 -10.55 14.10 3.53
C ALA A 33 -11.18 13.68 4.87
N ILE A 34 -10.35 13.35 5.88
CA ILE A 34 -10.81 13.09 7.24
C ILE A 34 -11.48 14.34 7.83
N LEU A 35 -10.80 15.49 7.79
CA LEU A 35 -11.27 16.75 8.39
C LEU A 35 -12.60 17.23 7.80
N THR A 36 -12.87 16.88 6.54
CA THR A 36 -14.08 17.30 5.83
C THR A 36 -15.17 16.21 5.77
N GLY A 37 -14.97 15.06 6.42
CA GLY A 37 -15.95 13.96 6.41
C GLY A 37 -16.14 13.33 5.03
N ASN A 38 -15.11 13.38 4.18
CA ASN A 38 -15.09 12.85 2.82
C ASN A 38 -14.49 11.43 2.77
N LEU A 39 -14.90 10.56 3.70
CA LEU A 39 -14.55 9.14 3.78
C LEU A 39 -15.77 8.31 4.20
N GLY A 40 -15.79 7.02 3.83
CA GLY A 40 -16.78 6.05 4.32
C GLY A 40 -18.19 6.15 3.73
N LYS A 41 -18.38 6.90 2.63
CA LYS A 41 -19.66 7.03 1.91
C LYS A 41 -19.44 7.03 0.39
N PRO A 42 -20.48 6.81 -0.44
CA PRO A 42 -20.36 6.90 -1.89
C PRO A 42 -19.95 8.31 -2.36
N SER A 43 -19.26 8.38 -3.49
CA SER A 43 -18.85 9.62 -4.17
C SER A 43 -17.95 10.55 -3.34
N VAL A 44 -17.25 10.00 -2.35
CA VAL A 44 -16.13 10.63 -1.65
C VAL A 44 -14.94 9.70 -1.61
N GLY A 45 -13.82 10.16 -1.07
CA GLY A 45 -12.70 9.30 -0.74
C GLY A 45 -11.34 9.83 -1.16
N VAL A 46 -10.34 9.02 -0.87
CA VAL A 46 -8.92 9.27 -1.15
C VAL A 46 -8.45 8.19 -2.12
N ASN A 47 -8.21 8.57 -3.37
CA ASN A 47 -8.16 7.63 -4.49
C ASN A 47 -6.81 7.76 -5.21
N PRO A 48 -5.78 6.98 -4.81
CA PRO A 48 -4.54 6.87 -5.57
C PRO A 48 -4.82 6.10 -6.86
N VAL A 49 -4.93 6.81 -7.99
CA VAL A 49 -5.16 6.19 -9.31
C VAL A 49 -3.85 5.56 -9.76
N ARG A 50 -3.78 4.23 -9.68
CA ARG A 50 -2.57 3.48 -10.01
C ARG A 50 -2.39 3.37 -11.54
N GLY A 51 -1.13 3.27 -11.97
CA GLY A 51 -0.77 3.38 -13.39
C GLY A 51 -0.89 2.07 -14.20
N GLN A 52 -0.11 1.05 -13.83
CA GLN A 52 -0.06 -0.21 -14.60
C GLN A 52 -1.29 -1.08 -14.35
N ASN A 53 -1.70 -1.83 -15.38
CA ASN A 53 -2.94 -2.62 -15.40
C ASN A 53 -3.13 -3.55 -14.17
N ASN A 54 -2.04 -4.08 -13.61
CA ASN A 54 -2.10 -5.05 -12.53
C ASN A 54 -1.13 -4.74 -11.38
N VAL A 55 -0.71 -3.48 -11.21
CA VAL A 55 0.09 -3.12 -10.02
C VAL A 55 -0.71 -3.29 -8.73
N GLN A 56 -2.04 -3.16 -8.79
CA GLN A 56 -2.92 -3.52 -7.68
C GLN A 56 -2.86 -5.03 -7.39
N GLY A 57 -3.09 -5.88 -8.39
CA GLY A 57 -3.08 -7.32 -8.20
C GLY A 57 -1.72 -7.89 -7.84
N ALA A 58 -0.62 -7.32 -8.34
CA ALA A 58 0.73 -7.73 -7.92
C ALA A 58 0.94 -7.50 -6.41
N CYS A 59 0.54 -6.34 -5.89
CA CYS A 59 0.55 -6.08 -4.45
C CYS A 59 -0.39 -7.03 -3.69
N ASP A 60 -1.60 -7.26 -4.21
CA ASP A 60 -2.58 -8.16 -3.60
C ASP A 60 -2.04 -9.60 -3.52
N MET A 61 -1.21 -10.04 -4.47
CA MET A 61 -0.56 -11.35 -4.49
C MET A 61 0.74 -11.42 -3.67
N GLY A 62 1.06 -10.39 -2.88
CA GLY A 62 2.26 -10.40 -2.04
C GLY A 62 3.56 -10.26 -2.83
N ALA A 63 3.54 -9.64 -4.02
CA ALA A 63 4.76 -9.21 -4.72
C ALA A 63 5.41 -7.99 -4.04
N LEU A 64 5.51 -8.05 -2.71
CA LEU A 64 6.04 -7.06 -1.80
C LEU A 64 6.92 -7.80 -0.78
N PRO A 65 8.03 -7.21 -0.32
CA PRO A 65 9.02 -7.93 0.48
C PRO A 65 8.56 -8.27 1.90
N ASP A 66 7.42 -7.75 2.36
CA ASP A 66 6.96 -7.82 3.75
C ASP A 66 5.59 -8.49 3.92
N THR A 67 4.94 -8.94 2.85
CA THR A 67 3.58 -9.51 2.90
C THR A 67 3.41 -10.74 2.02
N TYR A 68 2.60 -11.68 2.49
CA TYR A 68 1.99 -12.73 1.67
C TYR A 68 0.74 -12.21 0.93
N PRO A 69 0.16 -13.00 -0.01
CA PRO A 69 -1.11 -12.64 -0.65
C PRO A 69 -2.19 -12.22 0.35
N GLY A 70 -2.96 -11.19 0.00
CA GLY A 70 -4.01 -10.61 0.83
C GLY A 70 -3.51 -9.65 1.92
N TYR A 71 -2.35 -9.00 1.72
CA TYR A 71 -1.74 -8.05 2.66
C TYR A 71 -1.46 -8.64 4.05
N GLN A 72 -1.05 -9.91 4.08
CA GLN A 72 -0.80 -10.64 5.32
C GLN A 72 0.68 -10.57 5.66
N TYR A 73 1.06 -9.71 6.61
CA TYR A 73 2.47 -9.48 6.91
C TYR A 73 3.21 -10.73 7.36
N VAL A 74 4.43 -10.89 6.83
CA VAL A 74 5.35 -12.01 7.14
C VAL A 74 5.81 -11.98 8.60
N LYS A 75 5.81 -10.81 9.24
CA LYS A 75 6.23 -10.65 10.65
C LYS A 75 5.29 -11.35 11.64
N PHE A 76 4.05 -11.64 11.24
CA PHE A 76 3.06 -12.27 12.12
C PHE A 76 3.18 -13.80 12.05
N PRO A 77 3.43 -14.49 13.17
CA PRO A 77 3.68 -15.93 13.19
C PRO A 77 2.48 -16.73 12.70
N GLU A 78 1.24 -16.29 12.99
CA GLU A 78 0.02 -16.99 12.59
C GLU A 78 -0.11 -17.07 11.06
N ASN A 79 0.31 -16.00 10.36
CA ASN A 79 0.34 -15.99 8.91
C ASN A 79 1.41 -16.97 8.40
N ARG A 80 2.62 -16.92 8.97
CA ARG A 80 3.71 -17.83 8.57
C ARG A 80 3.32 -19.28 8.76
N GLU A 81 2.74 -19.65 9.89
CA GLU A 81 2.27 -21.01 10.18
C GLU A 81 1.21 -21.47 9.17
N LYS A 82 0.26 -20.60 8.84
CA LYS A 82 -0.77 -20.89 7.85
C LYS A 82 -0.15 -21.16 6.47
N PHE A 83 0.72 -20.28 6.00
CA PHE A 83 1.33 -20.41 4.67
C PHE A 83 2.35 -21.56 4.62
N ALA A 84 3.17 -21.75 5.66
CA ALA A 84 4.11 -22.86 5.76
C ALA A 84 3.40 -24.21 5.70
N ARG A 85 2.30 -24.35 6.45
CA ARG A 85 1.44 -25.54 6.40
C ARG A 85 0.81 -25.74 5.02
N ALA A 86 0.26 -24.68 4.43
CA ALA A 86 -0.37 -24.76 3.11
C ALA A 86 0.62 -25.13 1.99
N TRP A 87 1.88 -24.72 2.11
CA TRP A 87 2.94 -24.97 1.13
C TRP A 87 3.80 -26.19 1.46
N GLY A 88 3.56 -26.86 2.59
CA GLY A 88 4.30 -28.07 2.98
C GLY A 88 5.77 -27.82 3.31
N VAL A 89 6.10 -26.65 3.87
CA VAL A 89 7.46 -26.30 4.29
C VAL A 89 7.53 -26.14 5.82
N ASP A 90 8.68 -26.45 6.42
CA ASP A 90 8.85 -26.43 7.87
C ASP A 90 8.74 -25.02 8.46
N SER A 91 9.26 -24.03 7.75
CA SER A 91 9.23 -22.63 8.17
C SER A 91 9.31 -21.68 6.98
N LEU A 92 8.84 -20.45 7.19
CA LEU A 92 8.98 -19.35 6.27
C LEU A 92 9.72 -18.18 6.96
N PRO A 93 10.49 -17.38 6.21
CA PRO A 93 11.26 -16.28 6.80
C PRO A 93 10.36 -15.23 7.44
N GLU A 94 10.84 -14.66 8.55
CA GLU A 94 10.12 -13.63 9.31
C GLU A 94 10.52 -12.20 9.00
N HIS A 95 11.73 -12.03 8.46
CA HIS A 95 12.28 -10.72 8.15
C HIS A 95 11.76 -10.23 6.80
N THR A 96 11.60 -8.92 6.69
CA THR A 96 11.29 -8.26 5.42
C THR A 96 12.43 -8.50 4.43
N GLY A 97 12.10 -8.90 3.20
CA GLY A 97 13.05 -9.01 2.10
C GLY A 97 13.57 -7.65 1.62
N TYR A 98 14.46 -7.66 0.64
CA TYR A 98 14.99 -6.43 0.06
C TYR A 98 13.99 -5.77 -0.90
N ARG A 99 14.05 -4.44 -0.99
CA ARG A 99 13.31 -3.70 -2.01
C ARG A 99 14.14 -3.66 -3.30
N ILE A 100 13.49 -3.76 -4.45
CA ILE A 100 14.21 -3.74 -5.75
C ILE A 100 14.98 -2.42 -5.97
N SER A 101 14.50 -1.31 -5.41
CA SER A 101 15.20 -0.02 -5.44
C SER A 101 16.56 -0.03 -4.72
N GLU A 102 16.77 -0.99 -3.83
CA GLU A 102 18.02 -1.13 -3.06
C GLU A 102 19.04 -2.02 -3.79
N LEU A 103 18.66 -2.68 -4.89
CA LEU A 103 19.51 -3.64 -5.61
C LEU A 103 20.89 -3.06 -5.99
N PRO A 104 21.02 -1.84 -6.52
CA PRO A 104 22.34 -1.28 -6.85
C PRO A 104 23.28 -1.11 -5.65
N HIS A 105 22.73 -0.96 -4.44
CA HIS A 105 23.52 -0.85 -3.20
C HIS A 105 23.93 -2.20 -2.62
N ARG A 106 23.47 -3.31 -3.22
CA ARG A 106 23.64 -4.68 -2.71
C ARG A 106 24.41 -5.59 -3.67
N ALA A 107 24.62 -5.15 -4.92
CA ALA A 107 25.22 -5.94 -5.99
C ALA A 107 26.77 -5.91 -6.00
N GLU A 108 27.39 -5.86 -4.81
CA GLU A 108 28.84 -6.01 -4.65
C GLU A 108 29.29 -7.46 -4.82
#